data_AF-A0A0Q7JYC3-F1
#
_entry.id   AF-A0A0Q7JYC3-F1
#
_cell.length_a   1.000
_cell.length_b   1.000
_cell.length_c   1.000
_cell.angle_alpha   90.00
_cell.angle_beta   90.00
_cell.angle_gamma   90.00
#
_symmetry.space_group_name_H-M   'P 1'
#
loop_
_entity.id
_entity.type
_entity.pdbx_description
1 polymer ?
#
loop_
_entity_poly.entity_id
_entity_poly.type
_entity_poly.pdbx_seq_one_letter_code
_entity_poly.pdbx_strand_id
1 'polypeptide(L)'
;MESAWDRLLELVEQLATDPALPLDAAAEGRLAGYAHEAVADRHIDTELHVPDVTRWLAGLVTAHRALRDTHPEVDTDTELGNLLRIVTRWLHPARPR
;
A
#
# COMPACT_ATOMS: atom_id res chain seq x y z
N MET A 1 2.13 -13.90 -15.23
CA MET A 1 3.14 -12.84 -15.04
C MET A 1 2.52 -11.88 -14.05
N GLU A 2 3.20 -11.63 -12.94
CA GLU A 2 2.70 -10.77 -11.86
C GLU A 2 2.59 -9.32 -12.34
N SER A 3 1.47 -8.67 -12.05
CA SER A 3 1.21 -7.29 -12.49
C SER A 3 1.89 -6.26 -11.60
N ALA A 4 2.03 -5.01 -12.07
CA ALA A 4 2.53 -3.92 -11.23
C ALA A 4 1.65 -3.66 -10.00
N TRP A 5 0.35 -3.92 -10.12
CA TRP A 5 -0.60 -3.89 -9.02
C TRP A 5 -0.27 -4.93 -7.94
N ASP A 6 -0.04 -6.18 -8.36
CA ASP A 6 0.28 -7.26 -7.43
C ASP A 6 1.59 -6.96 -6.68
N ARG A 7 2.62 -6.50 -7.41
CA ARG A 7 3.90 -6.08 -6.82
C ARG A 7 3.79 -4.90 -5.86
N LEU A 8 2.87 -3.96 -6.14
CA LEU A 8 2.59 -2.85 -5.24
C LEU A 8 2.03 -3.35 -3.92
N LEU A 9 1.03 -4.23 -3.97
CA LEU A 9 0.41 -4.79 -2.77
C LEU A 9 1.40 -5.68 -2.00
N GLU A 10 2.18 -6.50 -2.68
CA GLU A 10 3.23 -7.32 -2.06
C GLU A 10 4.25 -6.45 -1.34
N LEU A 11 4.71 -5.34 -1.95
CA LEU A 11 5.63 -4.43 -1.30
C LEU A 11 5.01 -3.75 -0.08
N VAL A 12 3.73 -3.34 -0.15
CA VAL A 12 3.01 -2.78 1.01
C VAL A 12 2.90 -3.81 2.13
N GLU A 13 2.58 -5.07 1.80
CA GLU A 13 2.49 -6.18 2.76
C GLU A 13 3.83 -6.48 3.44
N GLN A 14 4.91 -6.56 2.66
CA GLN A 14 6.26 -6.76 3.17
C GLN A 14 6.66 -5.63 4.13
N LEU A 15 6.44 -4.38 3.73
CA LEU A 15 6.73 -3.22 4.57
C LEU A 15 5.81 -3.18 5.81
N ALA A 16 4.56 -3.59 5.73
CA ALA A 16 3.65 -3.64 6.88
C ALA A 16 4.04 -4.72 7.90
N THR A 17 4.52 -5.87 7.41
CA THR A 17 4.75 -7.06 8.24
C THR A 17 6.11 -7.04 8.92
N ASP A 18 7.16 -6.60 8.21
CA ASP A 18 8.53 -6.57 8.71
C ASP A 18 8.95 -5.15 9.15
N PRO A 19 8.99 -4.86 10.47
CA PRO A 19 9.40 -3.56 10.99
C PRO A 19 10.88 -3.24 10.75
N ALA A 20 11.72 -4.24 10.45
CA ALA A 20 13.14 -4.02 10.14
C ALA A 20 13.34 -3.46 8.73
N LEU A 21 12.35 -3.58 7.83
CA LEU A 21 12.43 -2.96 6.51
C LEU A 21 12.27 -1.44 6.63
N PRO A 22 13.23 -0.65 6.08
CA PRO A 22 13.13 0.80 6.12
C PRO A 22 12.06 1.31 5.16
N LEU A 23 11.28 2.29 5.62
CA LEU A 23 10.47 3.17 4.78
C LEU A 23 11.33 4.38 4.38
N ASP A 24 12.32 4.12 3.53
CA ASP A 24 13.25 5.14 3.03
C ASP A 24 12.94 5.55 1.58
N ALA A 25 13.76 6.43 1.02
CA ALA A 25 13.61 6.90 -0.35
C ALA A 25 13.66 5.78 -1.39
N ALA A 26 14.33 4.65 -1.11
CA ALA A 26 14.38 3.52 -2.03
C ALA A 26 13.08 2.70 -1.98
N ALA A 27 12.50 2.52 -0.80
CA ALA A 27 11.16 1.94 -0.66
C ALA A 27 10.10 2.84 -1.32
N GLU A 28 10.14 4.15 -1.09
CA GLU A 28 9.24 5.11 -1.74
C GLU A 28 9.41 5.11 -3.26
N GLY A 29 10.64 5.06 -3.77
CA GLY A 29 10.91 4.97 -5.20
C GLY A 29 10.31 3.72 -5.85
N ARG A 30 10.37 2.56 -5.16
CA ARG A 30 9.73 1.32 -5.62
C ARG A 30 8.21 1.41 -5.61
N LEU A 31 7.62 1.93 -4.52
CA LEU A 31 6.18 2.18 -4.42
C LEU A 31 5.70 3.11 -5.55
N ALA A 32 6.43 4.19 -5.81
CA ALA A 32 6.13 5.13 -6.90
C ALA A 32 6.20 4.46 -8.28
N GLY A 33 7.24 3.65 -8.53
CA GLY A 33 7.38 2.91 -9.78
C GLY A 33 6.20 1.98 -10.05
N TYR A 34 5.84 1.12 -9.09
CA TYR A 34 4.71 0.21 -9.24
C TYR A 34 3.37 0.95 -9.32
N ALA A 35 3.18 2.03 -8.57
CA ALA A 35 1.97 2.85 -8.66
C ALA A 35 1.85 3.50 -10.05
N HIS A 36 2.95 3.98 -10.63
CA HIS A 36 2.94 4.60 -11.95
C HIS A 36 2.58 3.59 -13.07
N GLU A 37 3.13 2.38 -13.00
CA GLU A 37 2.78 1.29 -13.91
C GLU A 37 1.32 0.84 -13.72
N ALA A 38 0.86 0.71 -12.48
CA ALA A 38 -0.50 0.30 -12.17
C ALA A 38 -1.56 1.36 -12.58
N VAL A 39 -1.21 2.65 -12.60
CA VAL A 39 -2.04 3.71 -13.21
C VAL A 39 -2.09 3.54 -14.73
N ALA A 40 -0.95 3.28 -15.37
CA ALA A 40 -0.88 3.10 -16.83
C ALA A 40 -1.74 1.90 -17.30
N ASP A 41 -1.75 0.82 -16.52
CA ASP A 41 -2.54 -0.38 -16.78
C ASP A 41 -3.98 -0.30 -16.24
N ARG A 42 -4.40 0.86 -15.71
CA ARG A 42 -5.75 1.13 -15.17
C ARG A 42 -6.18 0.25 -13.99
N HIS A 43 -5.22 -0.31 -13.26
CA HIS A 43 -5.48 -0.96 -11.98
C HIS A 43 -5.71 0.07 -10.86
N ILE A 44 -4.98 1.18 -10.88
CA ILE A 44 -5.18 2.34 -10.02
C ILE A 44 -5.99 3.40 -10.77
N ASP A 45 -6.85 4.11 -10.04
CA ASP A 45 -7.61 5.25 -10.56
C ASP A 45 -6.68 6.30 -11.18
N THR A 46 -6.92 6.64 -12.45
CA THR A 46 -6.09 7.55 -13.24
C THR A 46 -6.17 9.00 -12.76
N GLU A 47 -7.15 9.35 -11.93
CA GLU A 47 -7.26 10.67 -11.31
C GLU A 47 -6.30 10.85 -10.12
N LEU A 48 -5.69 9.75 -9.63
CA LEU A 48 -4.77 9.82 -8.50
C LEU A 48 -3.38 10.28 -8.92
N HIS A 49 -2.82 11.19 -8.12
CA HIS A 49 -1.47 11.69 -8.30
C HIS A 49 -0.46 10.75 -7.61
N VAL A 50 0.42 10.10 -8.39
CA VAL A 50 1.33 9.05 -7.90
C VAL A 50 2.20 9.48 -6.70
N PRO A 51 2.83 10.67 -6.68
CA PRO A 51 3.59 11.13 -5.51
C PRO A 51 2.76 11.20 -4.23
N ASP A 52 1.50 11.63 -4.32
CA ASP A 52 0.60 11.64 -3.17
C ASP A 52 0.22 10.22 -2.75
N VAL A 53 -0.06 9.34 -3.72
CA VAL A 53 -0.34 7.93 -3.45
C VAL A 53 0.82 7.28 -2.68
N THR A 54 2.05 7.44 -3.15
CA THR A 54 3.25 6.89 -2.51
C THR A 54 3.42 7.41 -1.08
N ARG A 55 3.29 8.72 -0.86
CA ARG A 55 3.37 9.33 0.47
C ARG A 55 2.31 8.80 1.42
N TRP A 56 1.08 8.63 0.95
CA TRP A 56 -0.02 8.09 1.76
C TRP A 56 0.17 6.59 2.05
N LEU A 57 0.67 5.79 1.09
CA LEU A 57 1.01 4.39 1.33
C LEU A 57 2.07 4.24 2.43
N ALA A 58 3.15 5.02 2.37
CA ALA A 58 4.18 5.03 3.42
C ALA A 58 3.61 5.44 4.79
N GLY A 59 2.71 6.44 4.82
CA GLY A 59 2.00 6.86 6.02
C GLY A 59 1.10 5.77 6.60
N LEU A 60 0.36 5.05 5.76
CA LEU A 60 -0.51 3.95 6.17
C LEU A 60 0.30 2.77 6.73
N VAL A 61 1.43 2.42 6.11
CA VAL A 61 2.33 1.39 6.66
C VAL A 61 2.89 1.83 8.01
N THR A 62 3.30 3.10 8.14
CA THR A 62 3.80 3.64 9.41
C THR A 62 2.74 3.57 10.51
N ALA A 63 1.51 3.98 10.20
CA ALA A 63 0.38 3.91 11.11
C ALA A 63 0.06 2.45 11.49
N HIS A 64 0.05 1.52 10.52
CA HIS A 64 -0.18 0.10 10.77
C HIS A 64 0.86 -0.49 11.74
N ARG A 65 2.15 -0.20 11.53
CA ARG A 65 3.21 -0.64 12.45
C ARG A 65 2.98 -0.11 13.87
N ALA A 66 2.62 1.17 14.00
CA ALA A 66 2.31 1.76 15.30
C ALA A 66 1.07 1.14 15.96
N LEU A 67 0.02 0.83 15.19
CA LEU A 67 -1.19 0.19 15.70
C LEU A 67 -0.92 -1.21 16.24
N ARG A 68 -0.04 -1.99 15.58
CA ARG A 68 0.38 -3.32 16.08
C ARG A 68 1.06 -3.23 17.45
N ASP A 69 1.83 -2.17 17.70
CA ASP A 69 2.50 -1.96 18.98
C ASP A 69 1.52 -1.50 20.08
N THR A 70 0.50 -0.71 19.73
CA THR A 70 -0.44 -0.13 20.71
C THR A 70 -1.70 -0.97 20.94
N HIS A 71 -2.02 -1.90 20.04
CA HIS A 71 -3.22 -2.75 20.08
C HIS A 71 -2.87 -4.26 19.96
N PRO A 72 -2.09 -4.83 20.89
CA PRO A 72 -1.68 -6.23 20.84
C PRO A 72 -2.84 -7.23 20.97
N GLU A 73 -4.02 -6.77 21.39
CA GLU A 73 -5.25 -7.57 21.44
C GLU A 73 -5.84 -7.87 20.06
N VAL A 74 -5.43 -7.13 19.02
CA VAL A 74 -5.91 -7.32 17.65
C VAL A 74 -5.00 -8.33 16.94
N ASP A 75 -5.63 -9.34 16.34
CA ASP A 75 -4.93 -10.34 15.54
C ASP A 75 -4.17 -9.69 14.35
N THR A 76 -2.90 -10.07 14.17
CA THR A 76 -2.01 -9.45 13.18
C THR A 76 -2.50 -9.67 11.75
N ASP A 77 -3.00 -10.86 11.43
CA ASP A 77 -3.51 -11.19 10.09
C ASP A 77 -4.78 -10.39 9.79
N THR A 78 -5.63 -10.20 10.79
CA THR A 78 -6.82 -9.35 10.69
C THR A 78 -6.46 -7.89 10.43
N GLU A 79 -5.47 -7.35 11.14
CA GLU A 79 -5.06 -5.95 10.99
C GLU A 79 -4.38 -5.70 9.63
N LEU A 80 -3.52 -6.62 9.19
CA LEU A 80 -2.92 -6.58 7.85
C LEU A 80 -3.99 -6.69 6.76
N GLY A 81 -4.94 -7.62 6.91
CA GLY A 81 -6.06 -7.77 5.99
C GLY A 81 -6.93 -6.51 5.89
N ASN A 82 -7.10 -5.77 6.99
CA ASN A 82 -7.79 -4.49 7.00
C ASN A 82 -7.00 -3.41 6.25
N LEU A 83 -5.68 -3.29 6.47
CA LEU A 83 -4.81 -2.38 5.73
C LEU A 83 -4.92 -2.62 4.22
N LEU A 84 -4.72 -3.85 3.77
CA LEU A 84 -4.77 -4.20 2.34
C LEU A 84 -6.15 -3.93 1.74
N ARG A 85 -7.23 -4.16 2.50
CA ARG A 85 -8.59 -3.81 2.07
C ARG A 85 -8.79 -2.30 1.90
N ILE A 86 -8.27 -1.50 2.84
CA ILE A 86 -8.34 -0.03 2.77
C ILE A 86 -7.59 0.47 1.54
N VAL A 87 -6.34 0.03 1.36
CA VAL A 87 -5.50 0.39 0.21
C VAL A 87 -6.19 0.01 -1.10
N THR A 88 -6.68 -1.23 -1.19
CA THR A 88 -7.36 -1.73 -2.39
C THR A 88 -8.59 -0.90 -2.76
N ARG A 89 -9.44 -0.56 -1.78
CA ARG A 89 -10.66 0.22 -2.02
C ARG A 89 -10.38 1.67 -2.38
N TRP A 90 -9.32 2.24 -1.82
CA TRP A 90 -8.93 3.62 -2.10
C TRP A 90 -8.30 3.78 -3.48
N LEU A 91 -7.45 2.82 -3.89
CA LEU A 91 -6.68 2.94 -5.13
C LEU A 91 -7.45 2.49 -6.37
N HIS A 92 -8.38 1.54 -6.25
CA HIS A 92 -9.11 1.07 -7.43
C HIS A 92 -10.05 2.14 -7.98
N PRO A 93 -10.20 2.21 -9.32
CA PRO A 93 -11.19 3.05 -9.95
C PRO A 93 -12.58 2.82 -9.37
N ALA A 94 -13.29 3.90 -9.06
CA ALA A 94 -14.68 3.79 -8.66
C ALA A 94 -15.47 3.08 -9.76
N ARG A 95 -16.26 2.05 -9.41
CA ARG A 95 -17.18 1.44 -10.37
C ARG A 95 -18.19 2.51 -10.81
N PRO A 96 -18.44 2.67 -12.13
CA PRO A 96 -19.54 3.51 -12.60
C PRO A 96 -20.83 3.08 -11.90
N ARG A 97 -21.57 4.06 -11.35
CA ARG A 97 -22.89 3.82 -10.76
C ARG A 97 -23.92 3.50 -11.83
#